data_AF-A0A8S8YF26-F1
#
_entry.id   AF-A0A8S8YF26-F1
#
_cell.length_a   1.000
_cell.length_b   1.000
_cell.length_c   1.000
_cell.angle_alpha   90.00
_cell.angle_beta   90.00
_cell.angle_gamma   90.00
#
_symmetry.space_group_name_H-M   'P 1'
#
loop_
_entity.id
_entity.type
_entity.pdbx_description
1 polymer ?
#
loop_
_entity_poly.entity_id
_entity_poly.type
_entity_poly.pdbx_seq_one_letter_code
_entity_poly.pdbx_strand_id
1 'polypeptide(L)'
;MNPERALQLLNDDHHLMLYDMREYVGKNANQQRRIRSRLIGRNGRIRELIEEHSGAEIVIYGSTVVIIGDEEGLPLAGQAIERLLQGAEHSSVLKHLETERRKKRMAARNLESIDLRDESERFAALVPGLERHVENVNVDTRMLKWILRMKVQSRK
;
A
#
# COMPACT_ATOMS: atom_id res chain seq x y z
N MET A 1 -8.23 -23.49 -2.82
CA MET A 1 -7.72 -22.20 -3.29
C MET A 1 -8.16 -22.04 -4.74
N ASN A 2 -8.75 -20.92 -5.13
CA ASN A 2 -9.00 -20.65 -6.56
C ASN A 2 -7.63 -20.31 -7.19
N PRO A 3 -7.19 -21.02 -8.26
CA PRO A 3 -5.92 -20.74 -8.94
C PRO A 3 -5.73 -19.27 -9.32
N GLU A 4 -6.81 -18.56 -9.64
CA GLU A 4 -6.76 -17.14 -10.03
C GLU A 4 -6.18 -16.25 -8.94
N ARG A 5 -6.44 -16.57 -7.66
CA ARG A 5 -5.89 -15.82 -6.51
C ARG A 5 -4.38 -15.95 -6.43
N ALA A 6 -3.85 -17.13 -6.76
CA ALA A 6 -2.42 -17.38 -6.73
C ALA A 6 -1.68 -16.64 -7.86
N LEU A 7 -2.34 -16.37 -8.99
CA LEU A 7 -1.73 -15.67 -10.12
C LEU A 7 -1.34 -14.22 -9.79
N GLN A 8 -1.97 -13.61 -8.77
CA GLN A 8 -1.59 -12.28 -8.31
C GLN A 8 -0.13 -12.20 -7.85
N LEU A 9 0.44 -13.30 -7.35
CA LEU A 9 1.84 -13.38 -6.91
C LEU A 9 2.85 -13.35 -8.07
N LEU A 10 2.39 -13.37 -9.32
CA LEU A 10 3.24 -13.11 -10.48
C LEU A 10 3.53 -11.62 -10.66
N ASN A 11 2.79 -10.74 -9.98
CA ASN A 11 3.07 -9.31 -9.95
C ASN A 11 4.12 -9.03 -8.86
N ASP A 12 5.17 -8.29 -9.21
CA ASP A 12 6.28 -7.97 -8.29
C ASP A 12 5.83 -7.16 -7.05
N ASP A 13 4.72 -6.43 -7.16
CA ASP A 13 4.17 -5.65 -6.06
C ASP A 13 3.35 -6.50 -5.07
N HIS A 14 3.02 -7.74 -5.43
CA HIS A 14 2.19 -8.62 -4.60
C HIS A 14 3.03 -9.60 -3.80
N HIS A 15 2.65 -9.73 -2.53
CA HIS A 15 3.38 -10.48 -1.54
C HIS A 15 2.43 -11.42 -0.80
N LEU A 16 2.99 -12.49 -0.21
CA LEU A 16 2.23 -13.48 0.54
C LEU A 16 2.62 -13.46 2.01
N MET A 17 1.62 -13.58 2.88
CA MET A 17 1.80 -13.78 4.32
C MET A 17 0.97 -14.97 4.80
N LEU A 18 1.53 -15.73 5.73
CA LEU A 18 0.92 -16.96 6.25
C LEU A 18 0.86 -16.92 7.76
N TYR A 19 -0.31 -17.26 8.31
CA TYR A 19 -0.51 -17.47 9.74
C TYR A 19 -1.02 -18.89 10.01
N ASP A 20 -0.47 -19.52 11.03
CA ASP A 20 -0.97 -20.80 11.53
C ASP A 20 -1.73 -20.59 12.83
N MET A 21 -3.04 -20.88 12.83
CA MET A 21 -3.89 -20.79 14.02
C MET A 21 -3.35 -21.63 15.20
N ARG A 22 -2.57 -22.68 14.92
CA ARG A 22 -1.95 -23.54 15.93
C ARG A 22 -0.97 -22.78 16.83
N GLU A 23 -0.37 -21.71 16.33
CA GLU A 23 0.55 -20.86 17.10
C GLU A 23 -0.17 -20.04 18.17
N TYR A 24 -1.48 -19.80 18.00
CA TYR A 24 -2.29 -18.97 18.90
C TYR A 24 -3.12 -19.79 19.87
N VAL A 25 -3.69 -20.92 19.41
CA VAL A 25 -4.62 -21.73 20.22
C VAL A 25 -4.18 -23.18 20.43
N GLY A 26 -2.99 -23.54 19.95
CA GLY A 26 -2.43 -24.88 20.07
C GLY A 26 -3.13 -25.93 19.18
N LYS A 27 -2.95 -27.20 19.54
CA LYS A 27 -3.42 -28.37 18.76
C LYS A 27 -4.90 -28.74 19.02
N ASN A 28 -5.61 -28.00 19.87
CA ASN A 28 -6.99 -28.32 20.21
C ASN A 28 -7.93 -28.01 19.04
N ALA A 29 -8.51 -29.05 18.44
CA ALA A 29 -9.39 -28.94 17.28
C ALA A 29 -10.63 -28.06 17.51
N ASN A 30 -11.19 -28.07 18.74
CA ASN A 30 -12.35 -27.24 19.06
C ASN A 30 -11.98 -25.75 19.14
N GLN A 31 -10.81 -25.43 19.71
CA GLN A 31 -10.32 -24.05 19.73
C GLN A 31 -10.01 -23.55 18.31
N GLN A 32 -9.33 -24.37 17.50
CA GLN A 32 -9.06 -24.03 16.10
C GLN A 32 -10.34 -23.83 15.29
N ARG A 33 -11.35 -24.68 15.50
CA ARG A 33 -12.66 -24.51 14.86
C ARG A 33 -13.31 -23.18 15.26
N ARG A 34 -13.27 -22.83 16.55
CA ARG A 34 -13.83 -21.55 17.02
C ARG A 34 -13.12 -20.35 16.42
N ILE A 35 -11.79 -20.35 16.39
CA ILE A 35 -11.05 -19.20 15.87
C ILE A 35 -11.17 -19.07 14.35
N ARG A 36 -11.22 -20.20 13.64
CA ARG A 36 -11.56 -20.22 12.21
C ARG A 36 -12.95 -19.63 11.95
N SER A 37 -13.95 -20.00 12.75
CA SER A 37 -15.30 -19.40 12.65
C SER A 37 -15.30 -17.90 12.94
N ARG A 38 -14.43 -17.42 13.85
CA ARG A 38 -14.24 -15.99 14.15
C ARG A 38 -13.69 -15.25 12.93
N LEU A 39 -12.62 -15.77 12.34
CA LEU A 39 -11.97 -15.21 11.14
C LEU A 39 -12.91 -15.14 9.94
N ILE A 40 -13.69 -16.21 9.69
CA ILE A 40 -14.65 -16.25 8.58
C ILE A 40 -15.85 -15.33 8.88
N GLY A 41 -16.35 -15.37 10.11
CA GLY A 41 -17.59 -14.70 10.50
C GLY A 41 -18.83 -15.36 9.90
N ARG A 42 -20.01 -14.81 10.21
CA ARG A 42 -21.28 -15.31 9.67
C ARG A 42 -21.26 -15.14 8.15
N ASN A 43 -21.48 -16.25 7.42
CA ASN A 43 -21.49 -16.29 5.96
C ASN A 43 -20.22 -15.72 5.29
N GLY A 44 -19.07 -15.71 5.97
CA GLY A 44 -17.84 -15.12 5.41
C GLY A 44 -17.72 -13.61 5.57
N ARG A 45 -18.67 -12.94 6.24
CA ARG A 45 -18.76 -11.48 6.29
C ARG A 45 -17.53 -10.79 6.88
N ILE A 46 -16.87 -11.41 7.87
CA ILE A 46 -15.69 -10.79 8.50
C ILE A 46 -14.50 -10.83 7.54
N ARG A 47 -14.25 -11.99 6.92
CA ARG A 47 -13.23 -12.12 5.87
C ARG A 47 -13.47 -11.10 4.76
N GLU A 48 -14.69 -11.03 4.22
CA GLU A 48 -15.05 -10.12 3.13
C GLU A 48 -14.82 -8.65 3.49
N LEU A 49 -15.15 -8.24 4.72
CA LEU A 49 -14.91 -6.88 5.16
C LEU A 49 -13.41 -6.57 5.27
N ILE A 50 -12.60 -7.51 5.77
CA ILE A 50 -11.15 -7.31 5.82
C ILE A 50 -10.61 -7.19 4.39
N GLU A 51 -11.03 -8.08 3.47
CA GLU A 51 -10.67 -8.01 2.05
C GLU A 51 -11.08 -6.64 1.45
N GLU A 52 -12.31 -6.16 1.68
CA GLU A 52 -12.82 -4.87 1.17
C GLU A 52 -12.03 -3.66 1.70
N HIS A 53 -11.67 -3.66 2.98
CA HIS A 53 -10.99 -2.54 3.61
C HIS A 53 -9.48 -2.51 3.34
N SER A 54 -8.86 -3.68 3.16
CA SER A 54 -7.43 -3.81 2.90
C SER A 54 -7.06 -3.84 1.42
N GLY A 55 -7.96 -4.32 0.55
CA GLY A 55 -7.62 -4.65 -0.84
C GLY A 55 -6.85 -5.96 -0.99
N ALA A 56 -6.54 -6.65 0.11
CA ALA A 56 -5.88 -7.95 0.09
C ALA A 56 -6.88 -9.09 -0.08
N GLU A 57 -6.42 -10.22 -0.59
CA GLU A 57 -7.17 -11.46 -0.66
C GLU A 57 -6.83 -12.41 0.48
N ILE A 58 -7.85 -13.06 1.05
CA ILE A 58 -7.68 -13.93 2.21
C ILE A 58 -8.20 -15.33 1.91
N VAL A 59 -7.35 -16.33 2.12
CA VAL A 59 -7.68 -17.75 1.97
C VAL A 59 -7.50 -18.43 3.32
N ILE A 60 -8.57 -19.04 3.82
CA ILE A 60 -8.56 -19.78 5.09
C ILE A 60 -8.78 -21.26 4.77
N TYR A 61 -7.78 -22.10 5.05
CA TYR A 61 -7.83 -23.54 4.79
C TYR A 61 -7.24 -24.32 5.96
N GLY A 62 -8.02 -25.24 6.53
CA GLY A 62 -7.59 -25.99 7.71
C GLY A 62 -7.24 -25.05 8.87
N SER A 63 -6.01 -25.11 9.37
CA SER A 63 -5.48 -24.20 10.39
C SER A 63 -4.70 -23.02 9.82
N THR A 64 -4.55 -22.93 8.50
CA THR A 64 -3.72 -21.93 7.84
C THR A 64 -4.57 -20.79 7.28
N VAL A 65 -4.12 -19.57 7.52
CA VAL A 65 -4.60 -18.36 6.86
C VAL A 65 -3.50 -17.87 5.94
N VAL A 66 -3.84 -17.67 4.68
CA VAL A 66 -2.96 -17.07 3.67
C VAL A 66 -3.55 -15.74 3.26
N ILE A 67 -2.71 -14.72 3.20
CA ILE A 67 -3.06 -13.38 2.74
C ILE A 67 -2.17 -13.07 1.55
N ILE A 68 -2.76 -12.54 0.48
CA ILE A 68 -2.07 -12.05 -0.70
C ILE A 68 -2.48 -10.60 -0.89
N GLY A 69 -1.53 -9.70 -1.10
CA GLY A 69 -1.82 -8.29 -1.30
C GLY A 69 -0.57 -7.49 -1.65
N ASP A 70 -0.78 -6.21 -1.96
CA ASP A 70 0.28 -5.25 -2.20
C ASP A 70 0.95 -4.76 -0.89
N GLU A 71 1.93 -3.88 -1.01
CA GLU A 71 2.71 -3.34 0.12
C GLU A 71 1.83 -2.65 1.19
N GLU A 72 0.68 -2.11 0.81
CA GLU A 72 -0.21 -1.39 1.72
C GLU A 72 -1.30 -2.30 2.31
N GLY A 73 -1.88 -3.17 1.49
CA GLY A 73 -3.00 -4.04 1.86
C GLY A 73 -2.57 -5.24 2.70
N LEU A 74 -1.42 -5.85 2.38
CA LEU A 74 -0.91 -7.02 3.10
C LEU A 74 -0.72 -6.78 4.62
N PRO A 75 -0.01 -5.72 5.08
CA PRO A 75 0.16 -5.47 6.51
C PRO A 75 -1.15 -5.10 7.20
N LEU A 76 -2.05 -4.40 6.51
CA LEU A 76 -3.34 -3.99 7.05
C LEU A 76 -4.26 -5.19 7.31
N ALA A 77 -4.32 -6.13 6.36
CA ALA A 77 -5.02 -7.40 6.53
C ALA A 77 -4.34 -8.29 7.59
N GLY A 78 -3.01 -8.37 7.57
CA GLY A 78 -2.23 -9.12 8.57
C GLY A 78 -2.53 -8.72 9.99
N GLN A 79 -2.50 -7.42 10.27
CA GLN A 79 -2.81 -6.89 11.60
C GLN A 79 -4.25 -7.23 12.01
N ALA A 80 -5.21 -7.18 11.09
CA ALA A 80 -6.59 -7.56 11.39
C ALA A 80 -6.70 -9.04 11.75
N ILE A 81 -6.07 -9.92 10.96
CA ILE A 81 -6.04 -11.37 11.21
C ILE A 81 -5.36 -11.68 12.54
N GLU A 82 -4.20 -11.09 12.82
CA GLU A 82 -3.49 -11.28 14.08
C GLU A 82 -4.33 -10.87 15.29
N ARG A 83 -4.99 -9.71 15.24
CA ARG A 83 -5.88 -9.27 16.32
C ARG A 83 -7.04 -10.23 16.53
N LEU A 84 -7.63 -10.77 15.46
CA LEU A 84 -8.69 -11.79 15.56
C LEU A 84 -8.16 -13.10 16.16
N LEU A 85 -6.95 -13.52 15.79
CA LEU A 85 -6.27 -14.68 16.36
C LEU A 85 -5.93 -14.51 17.85
N GLN A 86 -5.66 -13.28 18.28
CA GLN A 86 -5.48 -12.91 19.69
C GLN A 86 -6.81 -12.73 20.46
N GLY A 87 -7.95 -12.89 19.79
CA GLY A 87 -9.27 -12.84 20.41
C GLY A 87 -9.92 -11.45 20.48
N ALA A 88 -9.40 -10.45 19.76
CA ALA A 88 -9.99 -9.12 19.70
C ALA A 88 -11.38 -9.11 19.05
N GLU A 89 -12.30 -8.30 19.59
CA GLU A 89 -13.67 -8.16 19.10
C GLU A 89 -13.72 -7.71 17.62
N HIS A 90 -14.67 -8.29 16.86
CA HIS A 90 -14.85 -7.97 15.44
C HIS A 90 -15.06 -6.47 15.21
N SER A 91 -15.89 -5.84 16.05
CA SER A 91 -16.18 -4.41 15.98
C SER A 91 -14.92 -3.56 16.16
N SER A 92 -14.01 -3.97 17.05
CA SER A 92 -12.74 -3.28 17.29
C SER A 92 -11.81 -3.39 16.07
N VAL A 93 -11.73 -4.57 15.46
CA VAL A 93 -10.90 -4.81 14.26
C VAL A 93 -11.43 -4.04 13.06
N LEU A 94 -12.75 -4.09 12.82
CA LEU A 94 -13.37 -3.37 11.70
C LEU A 94 -13.26 -1.85 11.85
N LYS A 95 -13.46 -1.31 13.07
CA LYS A 95 -13.28 0.12 13.34
C LYS A 95 -11.84 0.58 13.07
N HIS A 96 -10.87 -0.26 13.40
CA HIS A 96 -9.46 0.01 13.10
C HIS A 96 -9.21 0.09 11.59
N LEU A 97 -9.66 -0.91 10.84
CA LEU A 97 -9.55 -0.93 9.38
C LEU A 97 -10.23 0.29 8.71
N GLU A 98 -11.42 0.66 9.18
CA GLU A 98 -12.13 1.85 8.69
C GLU A 98 -11.34 3.14 8.97
N THR A 99 -10.74 3.25 10.16
CA THR A 99 -9.92 4.40 10.56
C THR A 99 -8.68 4.52 9.68
N GLU A 100 -7.96 3.41 9.45
CA GLU A 100 -6.77 3.40 8.60
C GLU A 100 -7.12 3.75 7.14
N ARG A 101 -8.20 3.18 6.60
CA ARG A 101 -8.71 3.54 5.26
C ARG A 101 -9.03 5.04 5.17
N ARG A 102 -9.64 5.62 6.22
CA ARG A 102 -9.97 7.04 6.26
C ARG A 102 -8.72 7.91 6.33
N LYS A 103 -7.72 7.54 7.13
CA LYS A 103 -6.43 8.24 7.22
C LYS A 103 -5.71 8.25 5.87
N LYS A 104 -5.62 7.09 5.22
CA LYS A 104 -5.01 6.97 3.89
C LYS A 104 -5.68 7.88 2.85
N ARG A 105 -7.02 7.91 2.84
CA ARG A 105 -7.79 8.82 1.97
C ARG A 105 -7.52 10.30 2.25
N MET A 106 -7.36 10.69 3.51
CA MET A 106 -7.02 12.08 3.85
C MET A 106 -5.58 12.43 3.47
N ALA A 107 -4.63 11.52 3.71
CA ALA A 107 -3.23 11.72 3.37
C ALA A 107 -3.04 11.92 1.85
N ALA A 108 -3.71 11.10 1.04
CA ALA A 108 -3.69 11.24 -0.42
C ALA A 108 -4.21 12.61 -0.88
N ARG A 109 -5.33 13.08 -0.31
CA ARG A 109 -5.90 14.41 -0.59
C ARG A 109 -4.99 15.56 -0.17
N ASN A 110 -4.30 15.42 0.96
CA ASN A 110 -3.37 16.44 1.44
C ASN A 110 -2.17 16.59 0.49
N LEU A 111 -1.65 15.49 -0.06
CA LEU A 111 -0.55 15.52 -1.02
C LEU A 111 -0.92 16.28 -2.30
N GLU A 112 -2.15 16.07 -2.80
CA GLU A 112 -2.68 16.79 -3.97
C GLU A 112 -2.85 18.30 -3.73
N SER A 113 -2.97 18.71 -2.46
CA SER A 113 -3.20 20.12 -2.08
C SER A 113 -1.92 20.92 -1.79
N ILE A 114 -0.74 20.30 -1.87
CA ILE A 114 0.54 21.03 -1.75
C ILE A 114 0.75 21.84 -3.03
N ASP A 115 0.66 23.16 -2.91
CA ASP A 115 0.88 24.09 -4.01
C ASP A 115 2.37 24.11 -4.41
N LEU A 116 2.71 23.56 -5.58
CA LEU A 116 4.08 23.58 -6.14
C LEU A 116 4.58 25.01 -6.45
N ARG A 117 3.73 26.03 -6.29
CA ARG A 117 4.07 27.43 -6.58
C ARG A 117 5.13 28.02 -5.65
N ASP A 118 5.33 27.44 -4.47
CA ASP A 118 6.18 28.02 -3.41
C ASP A 118 7.57 27.37 -3.28
N GLU A 119 7.90 26.37 -4.11
CA GLU A 119 9.20 25.68 -4.00
C GLU A 119 10.38 26.58 -4.37
N SER A 120 10.20 27.53 -5.28
CA SER A 120 11.28 28.42 -5.72
C SER A 120 11.79 29.30 -4.58
N GLU A 121 10.87 29.92 -3.83
CA GLU A 121 11.19 30.81 -2.72
C GLU A 121 11.67 30.02 -1.49
N ARG A 122 11.02 28.88 -1.20
CA ARG A 122 11.38 28.02 -0.09
C ARG A 122 12.73 27.33 -0.29
N PHE A 123 13.05 26.88 -1.50
CA PHE A 123 14.34 26.26 -1.82
C PHE A 123 15.49 27.28 -1.79
N ALA A 124 15.26 28.50 -2.29
CA ALA A 124 16.22 29.61 -2.16
C ALA A 124 16.46 29.99 -0.69
N ALA A 125 15.43 29.97 0.15
CA ALA A 125 15.55 30.20 1.59
C ALA A 125 16.30 29.08 2.34
N LEU A 126 16.15 27.82 1.88
CA LEU A 126 16.84 26.66 2.46
C LEU A 126 18.30 26.55 2.02
N VAL A 127 18.65 27.08 0.85
CA VAL A 127 20.04 27.11 0.35
C VAL A 127 20.44 28.53 -0.06
N PRO A 128 20.65 29.43 0.93
CA PRO A 128 20.99 30.82 0.65
C PRO A 128 22.30 30.93 -0.15
N GLY A 129 22.27 31.63 -1.29
CA GLY A 129 23.43 31.82 -2.14
C GLY A 129 23.66 30.75 -3.21
N LEU A 130 22.74 29.78 -3.34
CA LEU A 130 22.72 28.85 -4.48
C LEU A 130 22.52 29.58 -5.81
N GLU A 131 21.88 30.76 -5.80
CA GLU A 131 21.65 31.58 -7.01
C GLU A 131 22.96 31.89 -7.75
N ARG A 132 24.08 32.02 -7.01
CA ARG A 132 25.40 32.32 -7.56
C ARG A 132 26.03 31.18 -8.35
N HIS A 133 25.49 29.96 -8.25
CA HIS A 133 26.02 28.78 -8.93
C HIS A 133 25.08 28.22 -10.01
N VAL A 134 23.81 28.66 -10.04
CA VAL A 134 22.82 28.26 -11.06
C VAL A 134 23.20 28.78 -12.46
N GLU A 135 23.93 29.91 -12.55
CA GLU A 135 24.43 30.43 -13.83
C GLU A 135 25.41 29.47 -14.55
N ASN A 136 26.09 28.59 -13.81
CA ASN A 136 27.08 27.67 -14.37
C ASN A 136 26.51 26.30 -14.80
N VAL A 137 25.22 26.02 -14.53
CA VAL A 137 24.56 24.77 -14.96
C VAL A 137 23.74 24.98 -16.24
N ASN A 138 23.57 26.22 -16.70
CA ASN A 138 22.83 26.51 -17.94
C ASN A 138 23.71 26.46 -19.22
N VAL A 139 24.87 25.81 -19.14
CA VAL A 139 25.70 25.43 -20.29
C VAL A 139 25.02 24.32 -21.10
N ASP A 140 23.83 24.58 -21.65
CA ASP A 140 23.44 23.96 -22.94
C ASP A 140 22.20 24.54 -23.62
N THR A 141 21.48 25.52 -23.07
CA THR A 141 20.27 26.01 -23.79
C THR A 141 20.62 26.86 -25.01
N ARG A 142 21.80 27.49 -25.06
CA ARG A 142 22.27 28.23 -26.24
C ARG A 142 22.82 27.31 -27.33
N MET A 143 23.51 26.22 -26.98
CA MET A 143 24.05 25.25 -27.95
C MET A 143 22.92 24.41 -28.55
N LEU A 144 21.97 23.94 -27.74
CA LEU A 144 20.78 23.24 -28.22
C LEU A 144 19.90 24.14 -29.10
N LYS A 145 19.70 25.43 -28.75
CA LYS A 145 18.99 26.38 -29.62
C LYS A 145 19.74 26.66 -30.93
N TRP A 146 21.07 26.67 -30.94
CA TRP A 146 21.88 26.87 -32.15
C TRP A 146 21.86 25.65 -33.07
N ILE A 147 21.97 24.44 -32.51
CA ILE A 147 21.86 23.16 -33.25
C ILE A 147 20.46 22.99 -33.86
N LEU A 148 19.39 23.32 -33.13
CA LEU A 148 18.03 23.29 -33.66
C LEU A 148 17.86 24.28 -34.82
N ARG A 149 18.45 25.48 -34.72
CA ARG A 149 18.37 26.52 -35.74
C ARG A 149 19.12 26.14 -37.02
N MET A 150 20.27 25.46 -36.91
CA MET A 150 21.02 24.94 -38.07
C MET A 150 20.29 23.79 -38.78
N LYS A 151 19.65 22.87 -38.04
CA LYS A 151 18.90 21.75 -38.65
C LYS A 151 17.67 22.21 -39.44
N VAL A 152 17.08 23.36 -39.09
CA VAL A 152 15.92 23.93 -39.79
C VAL A 152 16.32 24.63 -41.10
N GLN A 153 17.53 25.17 -41.21
CA GLN A 153 18.01 25.87 -42.42
C GLN A 153 18.59 24.94 -43.51
N SER A 154 18.87 23.68 -43.20
CA SER A 154 19.43 22.69 -44.16
C SER A 154 18.35 21.79 -44.82
N ARG A 155 17.05 22.09 -44.64
CA ARG A 155 15.91 21.39 -45.27
C ARG A 155 15.12 22.27 -46.26
N LYS A 156 15.80 23.18 -46.96
CA LYS A 156 15.24 23.88 -48.14
C LYS A 156 16.22 23.79 -49.30
#